data_AF-Q48JF6-F1
#
_entry.id   AF-Q48JF6-F1
#
_cell.length_a   1.000
_cell.length_b   1.000
_cell.length_c   1.000
_cell.angle_alpha   90.00
_cell.angle_beta   90.00
_cell.angle_gamma   90.00
#
_symmetry.space_group_name_H-M   'P 1'
#
loop_
_entity.id
_entity.type
_entity.pdbx_description
1 polymer ?
#
loop_
_entity_poly.entity_id
_entity_poly.type
_entity_poly.pdbx_seq_one_letter_code
_entity_poly.pdbx_strand_id
1 'polypeptide(L)'
;MARGGVNKALVQKARVSLLSRGENPSIDAVRIEMGNTGSKTTIHRYLKELDATHTPAPDINEELSGLVAHLAQRLQEQAQERIDQACDTYQAYRATLQQQLATTQQQISELQEHAQQRNETLEQQAAALLRTQNDLQTAQTEHARLSQANRDLESRLHDKDGQIHSLEEKHQHAREALEHYRNSIREQREQEQQRHEGQVQQLQMELRQAQQGIAMRQEDITQLNRDNERLLAENRSTLRELHERKDLLNQTTTQAAALAEQQHHARTQCALLEERLGSLQEESSTLKQAMTEVRQQNRMLELLLTKKEAALENLQNGLIQPDKPTTPRNKPKGKA
;
A
#
# COMPACT_ATOMS: atom_id res chain seq x y z
N MET A 1 -179.86 57.15 64.70
CA MET A 1 -178.61 57.28 65.47
C MET A 1 -177.80 58.43 64.91
N ALA A 2 -177.84 59.60 65.57
CA ALA A 2 -177.11 60.79 65.16
C ALA A 2 -175.60 60.54 65.29
N ARG A 3 -174.90 60.37 64.16
CA ARG A 3 -173.47 60.05 64.13
C ARG A 3 -172.67 61.32 63.94
N GLY A 4 -171.77 61.55 64.90
CA GLY A 4 -171.11 62.81 65.21
C GLY A 4 -170.22 63.38 64.11
N GLY A 5 -170.08 64.70 64.14
CA GLY A 5 -169.26 65.48 63.20
C GLY A 5 -167.79 65.08 63.23
N VAL A 6 -167.14 65.22 62.07
CA VAL A 6 -165.75 64.82 61.84
C VAL A 6 -164.77 65.64 62.67
N ASN A 7 -163.83 64.96 63.32
CA ASN A 7 -162.87 65.53 64.27
C ASN A 7 -161.47 65.68 63.64
N LYS A 8 -160.75 66.77 63.96
CA LYS A 8 -159.46 67.16 63.34
C LYS A 8 -158.37 66.09 63.47
N ALA A 9 -158.35 65.37 64.59
CA ALA A 9 -157.37 64.31 64.85
C ALA A 9 -157.50 63.11 63.88
N LEU A 10 -158.72 62.79 63.43
CA LEU A 10 -158.94 61.71 62.47
C LEU A 10 -158.40 62.10 61.09
N VAL A 11 -158.60 63.36 60.68
CA VAL A 11 -158.05 63.92 59.43
C VAL A 11 -156.52 63.91 59.45
N GLN A 12 -155.91 64.22 60.60
CA GLN A 12 -154.45 64.18 60.75
C GLN A 12 -153.89 62.75 60.68
N LYS A 13 -154.54 61.77 61.32
CA LYS A 13 -154.11 60.37 61.27
C LYS A 13 -154.20 59.79 59.86
N ALA A 14 -155.28 60.08 59.14
CA ALA A 14 -155.45 59.68 57.75
C ALA A 14 -154.39 60.32 56.84
N ARG A 15 -154.08 61.61 57.03
CA ARG A 15 -153.00 62.30 56.31
C ARG A 15 -151.63 61.66 56.55
N VAL A 16 -151.28 61.37 57.80
CA VAL A 16 -149.98 60.75 58.14
C VAL A 16 -149.87 59.34 57.56
N SER A 17 -150.96 58.57 57.59
CA SER A 17 -151.00 57.25 56.94
C SER A 17 -150.70 57.35 55.44
N LEU A 18 -151.35 58.29 54.73
CA LEU A 18 -151.12 58.50 53.29
C LEU A 18 -149.68 58.97 52.99
N LEU A 19 -149.14 59.91 53.77
CA LEU A 19 -147.75 60.37 53.61
C LEU A 19 -146.74 59.26 53.90
N SER A 20 -146.98 58.39 54.88
CA SER A 20 -146.11 57.25 55.17
C SER A 20 -146.12 56.19 54.07
N ARG A 21 -147.20 56.14 53.28
CA ARG A 21 -147.29 55.33 52.06
C ARG A 21 -146.73 56.04 50.82
N GLY A 22 -146.25 57.28 50.96
CA GLY A 22 -145.68 58.07 49.86
C GLY A 22 -146.72 58.72 48.92
N GLU A 23 -148.01 58.70 49.27
CA GLU A 23 -149.07 59.30 48.45
C GLU A 23 -149.41 60.72 48.92
N ASN A 24 -149.67 61.62 47.96
CA ASN A 24 -149.95 63.03 48.26
C ASN A 24 -151.37 63.19 48.87
N PRO A 25 -151.50 63.77 50.08
CA PRO A 25 -152.74 63.82 50.82
C PRO A 25 -153.72 64.85 50.25
N SER A 26 -154.48 64.46 49.22
CA SER A 26 -155.60 65.25 48.69
C SER A 26 -156.88 65.03 49.51
N ILE A 27 -157.83 65.97 49.41
CA ILE A 27 -159.05 65.97 50.24
C ILE A 27 -159.87 64.68 50.03
N ASP A 28 -159.95 64.19 48.79
CA ASP A 28 -160.67 62.96 48.48
C ASP A 28 -159.92 61.72 48.99
N ALA A 29 -158.58 61.69 48.87
CA ALA A 29 -157.76 60.59 49.39
C ALA A 29 -157.90 60.46 50.92
N VAL A 30 -157.83 61.59 51.64
CA VAL A 30 -158.02 61.63 53.10
C VAL A 30 -159.44 61.22 53.49
N ARG A 31 -160.45 61.61 52.70
CA ARG A 31 -161.84 61.23 52.94
C ARG A 31 -162.08 59.73 52.74
N ILE A 32 -161.47 59.12 51.73
CA ILE A 32 -161.56 57.68 51.46
C ILE A 32 -160.90 56.90 52.60
N GLU A 33 -159.70 57.31 53.03
CA GLU A 33 -158.99 56.65 54.13
C GLU A 33 -159.76 56.75 55.46
N MET A 34 -160.58 57.79 55.63
CA MET A 34 -161.50 57.96 56.75
C MET A 34 -162.87 57.27 56.57
N GLY A 35 -163.03 56.43 55.54
CA GLY A 35 -164.24 55.66 55.29
C GLY A 35 -165.37 56.47 54.67
N ASN A 36 -165.06 57.40 53.76
CA ASN A 36 -166.00 58.27 53.03
C ASN A 36 -166.90 59.19 53.89
N THR A 37 -166.50 59.41 55.15
CA THR A 37 -167.22 60.25 56.10
C THR A 37 -166.66 61.68 56.15
N GLY A 38 -167.53 62.66 56.35
CA GLY A 38 -167.17 64.09 56.40
C GLY A 38 -167.47 64.86 55.13
N SER A 39 -167.91 66.11 55.29
CA SER A 39 -168.07 67.03 54.16
C SER A 39 -166.70 67.52 53.69
N LYS A 40 -166.54 67.59 52.37
CA LYS A 40 -165.30 67.96 51.67
C LYS A 40 -164.75 69.33 52.14
N THR A 41 -165.65 70.24 52.50
CA THR A 41 -165.32 71.58 53.05
C THR A 41 -164.71 71.53 54.45
N THR A 42 -165.20 70.65 55.34
CA THR A 42 -164.67 70.52 56.71
C THR A 42 -163.31 69.81 56.71
N ILE A 43 -163.12 68.81 55.85
CA ILE A 43 -161.83 68.14 55.67
C ILE A 43 -160.80 69.11 55.08
N HIS A 44 -161.16 69.92 54.08
CA HIS A 44 -160.30 70.96 53.53
C HIS A 44 -159.92 72.01 54.60
N ARG A 45 -160.87 72.44 55.44
CA ARG A 45 -160.57 73.39 56.53
C ARG A 45 -159.54 72.83 57.50
N TYR A 46 -159.72 71.59 57.95
CA TYR A 46 -158.76 70.96 58.87
C TYR A 46 -157.42 70.61 58.21
N LEU A 47 -157.37 70.23 56.93
CA LEU A 47 -156.12 70.07 56.18
C LEU A 47 -155.33 71.38 56.11
N LYS A 48 -156.00 72.49 55.77
CA LYS A 48 -155.39 73.83 55.70
C LYS A 48 -154.91 74.33 57.07
N GLU A 49 -155.66 74.06 58.14
CA GLU A 49 -155.21 74.36 59.50
C GLU A 49 -154.02 73.49 59.96
N LEU A 50 -153.87 72.27 59.44
CA LEU A 50 -152.73 71.40 59.74
C LEU A 50 -151.48 71.77 58.93
N ASP A 51 -151.65 72.30 57.70
CA ASP A 51 -150.55 72.86 56.91
C ASP A 51 -149.99 74.15 57.51
N ALA A 52 -150.84 74.96 58.17
CA ALA A 52 -150.41 76.19 58.85
C ALA A 52 -149.57 75.95 60.13
N THR A 53 -149.53 74.71 60.66
CA THR A 53 -148.71 74.31 61.82
C THR A 53 -147.31 73.79 61.45
N HIS A 54 -146.90 73.87 60.18
CA HIS A 54 -145.52 73.66 59.77
C HIS A 54 -144.77 75.00 59.74
N THR A 55 -144.54 75.55 60.94
CA THR A 55 -143.59 76.63 61.16
C THR A 55 -142.22 76.03 61.52
N PRO A 56 -141.12 76.51 60.91
CA PRO A 56 -139.77 76.11 61.29
C PRO A 56 -139.40 76.76 62.63
N ALA A 57 -138.58 76.08 63.42
CA ALA A 57 -138.08 76.53 64.72
C ALA A 57 -136.52 76.46 64.72
N PRO A 58 -135.80 77.20 65.58
CA PRO A 58 -134.91 78.29 65.15
C PRO A 58 -133.41 78.14 65.54
N ASP A 59 -132.54 78.96 64.93
CA ASP A 59 -131.29 79.63 65.36
C ASP A 59 -130.44 79.10 66.55
N ILE A 60 -130.14 77.80 66.61
CA ILE A 60 -128.98 77.28 67.38
C ILE A 60 -128.03 76.45 66.48
N ASN A 61 -128.39 76.30 65.20
CA ASN A 61 -127.75 75.35 64.29
C ASN A 61 -126.55 75.94 63.53
N GLU A 62 -126.40 77.27 63.44
CA GLU A 62 -125.38 77.92 62.61
C GLU A 62 -124.01 78.03 63.32
N GLU A 63 -123.99 78.33 64.62
CA GLU A 63 -122.74 78.32 65.42
C GLU A 63 -122.20 76.90 65.65
N LEU A 64 -123.08 75.93 65.91
CA LEU A 64 -122.71 74.51 66.04
C LEU A 64 -122.28 73.91 64.71
N SER A 65 -122.98 74.21 63.60
CA SER A 65 -122.54 73.75 62.27
C SER A 65 -121.25 74.46 61.84
N GLY A 66 -121.04 75.73 62.22
CA GLY A 66 -119.78 76.45 62.03
C GLY A 66 -118.61 75.83 62.81
N LEU A 67 -118.81 75.47 64.08
CA LEU A 67 -117.82 74.76 64.91
C LEU A 67 -117.53 73.35 64.39
N VAL A 68 -118.56 72.60 63.99
CA VAL A 68 -118.39 71.27 63.38
C VAL A 68 -117.71 71.38 62.02
N ALA A 69 -118.00 72.40 61.21
CA ALA A 69 -117.30 72.67 59.95
C ALA A 69 -115.83 73.04 60.18
N HIS A 70 -115.53 73.88 61.18
CA HIS A 70 -114.14 74.19 61.56
C HIS A 70 -113.41 72.98 62.14
N LEU A 71 -114.08 72.14 62.93
CA LEU A 71 -113.51 70.91 63.46
C LEU A 71 -113.27 69.89 62.35
N ALA A 72 -114.20 69.75 61.40
CA ALA A 72 -114.07 68.92 60.22
C ALA A 72 -112.94 69.42 59.31
N GLN A 73 -112.85 70.73 59.09
CA GLN A 73 -111.76 71.34 58.33
C GLN A 73 -110.41 71.11 59.02
N ARG A 74 -110.32 71.28 60.34
CA ARG A 74 -109.09 71.01 61.09
C ARG A 74 -108.72 69.52 61.11
N LEU A 75 -109.70 68.62 61.18
CA LEU A 75 -109.49 67.17 61.03
C LEU A 75 -109.02 66.81 59.62
N GLN A 76 -109.56 67.49 58.61
CA GLN A 76 -109.18 67.30 57.22
C GLN A 76 -107.77 67.84 56.95
N GLU A 77 -107.41 69.00 57.51
CA GLU A 77 -106.04 69.54 57.49
C GLU A 77 -105.07 68.59 58.20
N GLN A 78 -105.39 68.08 59.39
CA GLN A 78 -104.55 67.09 60.10
C GLN A 78 -104.44 65.75 59.38
N ALA A 79 -105.51 65.29 58.72
CA ALA A 79 -105.47 64.09 57.89
C ALA A 79 -104.63 64.33 56.63
N GLN A 80 -104.74 65.51 56.02
CA GLN A 80 -103.94 65.93 54.87
C GLN A 80 -102.45 66.02 55.25
N GLU A 81 -102.11 66.66 56.38
CA GLU A 81 -100.73 66.72 56.90
C GLU A 81 -100.14 65.32 57.13
N ARG A 82 -100.93 64.37 57.66
CA ARG A 82 -100.48 62.97 57.84
C ARG A 82 -100.29 62.25 56.50
N ILE A 83 -101.16 62.51 55.52
CA ILE A 83 -101.03 61.96 54.16
C ILE A 83 -99.79 62.55 53.50
N ASP A 84 -99.56 63.86 53.63
CA ASP A 84 -98.40 64.55 53.06
C ASP A 84 -97.11 64.03 53.70
N GLN A 85 -97.06 63.87 55.02
CA GLN A 85 -95.93 63.22 55.72
C GLN A 85 -95.71 61.77 55.27
N ALA A 86 -96.77 60.98 55.07
CA ALA A 86 -96.67 59.62 54.56
C ALA A 86 -96.18 59.59 53.09
N CYS A 87 -96.63 60.54 52.28
CA CYS A 87 -96.19 60.72 50.90
C CYS A 87 -94.71 61.12 50.85
N ASP A 88 -94.26 62.05 51.68
CA ASP A 88 -92.86 62.50 51.74
C ASP A 88 -91.94 61.38 52.19
N THR A 89 -92.32 60.64 53.24
CA THR A 89 -91.55 59.48 53.72
C THR A 89 -91.48 58.36 52.69
N TYR A 90 -92.58 58.08 51.99
CA TYR A 90 -92.59 57.12 50.90
C TYR A 90 -91.76 57.57 49.70
N GLN A 91 -91.82 58.86 49.33
CA GLN A 91 -90.99 59.43 48.27
C GLN A 91 -89.50 59.35 48.62
N ALA A 92 -89.12 59.66 49.86
CA ALA A 92 -87.76 59.51 50.35
C ALA A 92 -87.31 58.04 50.32
N TYR A 93 -88.15 57.11 50.77
CA TYR A 93 -87.86 55.67 50.70
C TYR A 93 -87.70 55.20 49.25
N ARG A 94 -88.58 55.64 48.34
CA ARG A 94 -88.49 55.31 46.91
C ARG A 94 -87.22 55.87 46.29
N ALA A 95 -86.84 57.11 46.62
CA ALA A 95 -85.61 57.74 46.14
C ALA A 95 -84.36 56.99 46.61
N THR A 96 -84.30 56.62 47.90
CA THR A 96 -83.18 55.82 48.44
C THR A 96 -83.10 54.44 47.79
N LEU A 97 -84.24 53.75 47.58
CA LEU A 97 -84.27 52.47 46.89
C LEU A 97 -83.84 52.58 45.42
N GLN A 98 -84.27 53.63 44.71
CA GLN A 98 -83.85 53.91 43.34
C GLN A 98 -82.34 54.20 43.26
N GLN A 99 -81.80 54.93 44.22
CA GLN A 99 -80.37 55.18 44.32
C GLN A 99 -79.58 53.88 44.55
N GLN A 100 -80.05 53.01 45.46
CA GLN A 100 -79.44 51.69 45.69
C GLN A 100 -79.53 50.77 44.46
N LEU A 101 -80.64 50.82 43.72
CA LEU A 101 -80.78 50.09 42.46
C LEU A 101 -79.79 50.60 41.41
N ALA A 102 -79.64 51.93 41.29
CA ALA A 102 -78.70 52.52 40.35
C ALA A 102 -77.25 52.16 40.70
N THR A 103 -76.86 52.23 41.97
CA THR A 103 -75.49 51.87 42.39
C THR A 103 -75.20 50.39 42.22
N THR A 104 -76.15 49.50 42.53
CA THR A 104 -75.98 48.05 42.31
C THR A 104 -75.92 47.70 40.83
N GLN A 105 -76.73 48.36 39.99
CA GLN A 105 -76.64 48.20 38.53
C GLN A 105 -75.28 48.65 37.99
N GLN A 106 -74.74 49.78 38.47
CA GLN A 106 -73.40 50.24 38.11
C GLN A 106 -72.31 49.24 38.53
N GLN A 107 -72.38 48.72 39.76
CA GLN A 107 -71.43 47.70 40.24
C GLN A 107 -71.50 46.40 39.41
N ILE A 108 -72.71 45.98 39.02
CA ILE A 108 -72.88 44.80 38.15
C ILE A 108 -72.26 45.05 36.78
N SER A 109 -72.46 46.23 36.17
CA SER A 109 -71.84 46.54 34.88
C SER A 109 -70.32 46.59 34.97
N GLU A 110 -69.76 47.20 36.01
CA GLU A 110 -68.30 47.24 36.23
C GLU A 110 -67.71 45.83 36.41
N LEU A 111 -68.36 44.99 37.22
CA LEU A 111 -67.94 43.60 37.41
C LEU A 111 -68.05 42.77 36.13
N GLN A 112 -69.08 43.02 35.30
CA GLN A 112 -69.24 42.36 34.01
C GLN A 112 -68.13 42.78 33.03
N GLU A 113 -67.80 44.07 32.95
CA GLU A 113 -66.69 44.56 32.13
C GLU A 113 -65.35 43.97 32.59
N HIS A 114 -65.09 43.94 33.90
CA HIS A 114 -63.89 43.31 34.44
C HIS A 114 -63.82 41.81 34.18
N ALA A 115 -64.95 41.10 34.26
CA ALA A 115 -65.00 39.68 33.93
C ALA A 115 -64.73 39.42 32.44
N GLN A 116 -65.27 40.26 31.55
CA GLN A 116 -65.00 40.20 30.11
C GLN A 116 -63.52 40.44 29.81
N GLN A 117 -62.94 41.52 30.32
CA GLN A 117 -61.51 41.82 30.16
C GLN A 117 -60.62 40.68 30.68
N ARG A 118 -60.98 40.09 31.82
CA ARG A 118 -60.23 38.97 32.38
C ARG A 118 -60.34 37.70 31.52
N ASN A 119 -61.52 37.43 30.95
CA ASN A 119 -61.69 36.31 30.03
C ASN A 119 -60.87 36.52 28.74
N GLU A 120 -60.91 37.73 28.16
CA GLU A 120 -60.11 38.07 26.98
C GLU A 120 -58.60 37.90 27.24
N THR A 121 -58.11 38.39 28.37
CA THR A 121 -56.68 38.21 28.74
C THR A 121 -56.31 36.75 28.97
N LEU A 122 -57.19 35.96 29.59
CA LEU A 122 -56.98 34.52 29.75
C LEU A 122 -56.95 33.78 28.40
N GLU A 123 -57.84 34.12 27.48
CA GLU A 123 -57.85 33.56 26.12
C GLU A 123 -56.57 33.91 25.35
N GLN A 124 -56.11 35.15 25.44
CA GLN A 124 -54.84 35.58 24.83
C GLN A 124 -53.64 34.83 25.42
N GLN A 125 -53.59 34.66 26.75
CA GLN A 125 -52.53 33.89 27.41
C GLN A 125 -52.58 32.41 27.03
N ALA A 126 -53.77 31.81 26.96
CA ALA A 126 -53.94 30.43 26.53
C ALA A 126 -53.46 30.23 25.08
N ALA A 127 -53.79 31.15 24.17
CA ALA A 127 -53.32 31.12 22.79
C ALA A 127 -51.79 31.28 22.69
N ALA A 128 -51.21 32.19 23.48
CA ALA A 128 -49.75 32.38 23.54
C ALA A 128 -49.04 31.12 24.07
N LEU A 129 -49.59 30.48 25.11
CA LEU A 129 -49.05 29.25 25.68
C LEU A 129 -49.14 28.07 24.72
N LEU A 130 -50.25 27.93 23.99
CA LEU A 130 -50.37 26.91 22.95
C LEU A 130 -49.32 27.12 21.85
N ARG A 131 -49.10 28.37 21.45
CA ARG A 131 -48.10 28.73 20.44
C ARG A 131 -46.68 28.38 20.91
N THR A 132 -46.30 28.76 22.13
CA THR A 132 -44.96 28.44 22.66
C THR A 132 -44.76 26.94 22.85
N GLN A 133 -45.81 26.19 23.21
CA GLN A 133 -45.75 24.73 23.27
C GLN A 133 -45.51 24.11 21.88
N ASN A 134 -46.21 24.59 20.85
CA ASN A 134 -45.99 24.14 19.48
C ASN A 134 -44.58 24.50 18.99
N ASP A 135 -44.12 25.73 19.24
CA ASP A 135 -42.77 26.18 18.87
C ASP A 135 -41.68 25.39 19.62
N LEU A 136 -41.92 25.02 20.88
CA LEU A 136 -41.02 24.15 21.63
C LEU A 136 -40.99 22.74 21.06
N GLN A 137 -42.14 22.18 20.68
CA GLN A 137 -42.23 20.85 20.09
C GLN A 137 -41.51 20.80 18.74
N THR A 138 -41.68 21.82 17.88
CA THR A 138 -40.96 21.89 16.60
C THR A 138 -39.46 21.99 16.84
N ALA A 139 -39.00 22.88 17.73
CA ALA A 139 -37.58 22.99 18.07
C ALA A 139 -36.99 21.69 18.65
N GLN A 140 -37.74 20.94 19.48
CA GLN A 140 -37.31 19.64 20.00
C GLN A 140 -37.14 18.59 18.90
N THR A 141 -38.08 18.53 17.95
CA THR A 141 -37.97 17.60 16.82
C THR A 141 -36.82 17.96 15.89
N GLU A 142 -36.59 19.24 15.63
CA GLU A 142 -35.43 19.70 14.86
C GLU A 142 -34.11 19.41 15.58
N HIS A 143 -34.04 19.66 16.88
CA HIS A 143 -32.86 19.33 17.69
C HIS A 143 -32.55 17.84 17.66
N ALA A 144 -33.57 16.98 17.79
CA ALA A 144 -33.40 15.53 17.70
C ALA A 144 -32.91 15.12 16.30
N ARG A 145 -33.46 15.71 15.23
CA ARG A 145 -33.05 15.47 13.84
C ARG A 145 -31.60 15.88 13.60
N LEU A 146 -31.20 17.08 14.05
CA LEU A 146 -29.83 17.58 13.92
C LEU A 146 -28.84 16.76 14.74
N SER A 147 -29.22 16.37 15.96
CA SER A 147 -28.40 15.50 16.81
C SER A 147 -28.16 14.14 16.16
N GLN A 148 -29.19 13.56 15.52
CA GLN A 148 -29.04 12.30 14.78
C GLN A 148 -28.13 12.49 13.56
N ALA A 149 -28.32 13.56 12.78
CA ALA A 149 -27.47 13.85 11.63
C ALA A 149 -25.99 14.03 12.02
N ASN A 150 -25.71 14.67 13.15
CA ASN A 150 -24.35 14.79 13.68
C ASN A 150 -23.75 13.42 14.03
N ARG A 151 -24.49 12.55 14.72
CA ARG A 151 -24.03 11.18 15.03
C ARG A 151 -23.76 10.36 13.76
N ASP A 152 -24.63 10.49 12.76
CA ASP A 152 -24.45 9.81 11.48
C ASP A 152 -23.20 10.31 10.74
N LEU A 153 -22.92 11.63 10.80
CA LEU A 153 -21.71 12.23 10.24
C LEU A 153 -20.45 11.80 11.02
N GLU A 154 -20.50 11.75 12.34
CA GLU A 154 -19.41 11.26 13.19
C GLU A 154 -19.07 9.80 12.88
N SER A 155 -20.09 8.94 12.72
CA SER A 155 -19.88 7.54 12.31
C SER A 155 -19.23 7.45 10.93
N ARG A 156 -19.68 8.25 9.97
CA ARG A 156 -19.07 8.29 8.62
C ARG A 156 -17.64 8.80 8.65
N LEU A 157 -17.34 9.79 9.50
CA LEU A 157 -15.97 10.27 9.67
C LEU A 157 -15.08 9.17 10.25
N HIS A 158 -15.54 8.46 11.28
CA HIS A 158 -14.80 7.34 11.86
C HIS A 158 -14.55 6.21 10.85
N ASP A 159 -15.54 5.85 10.04
CA ASP A 159 -15.39 4.88 8.96
C ASP A 159 -14.35 5.33 7.91
N LYS A 160 -14.33 6.63 7.58
CA LYS A 160 -13.38 7.20 6.64
C LYS A 160 -11.97 7.25 7.23
N ASP A 161 -11.82 7.60 8.49
CA ASP A 161 -10.56 7.56 9.20
C ASP A 161 -10.01 6.12 9.23
N GLY A 162 -10.85 5.13 9.53
CA GLY A 162 -10.47 3.71 9.45
C GLY A 162 -10.03 3.28 8.04
N GLN A 163 -10.73 3.74 7.00
CA GLN A 163 -10.33 3.50 5.61
C GLN A 163 -8.98 4.15 5.26
N ILE A 164 -8.73 5.38 5.73
CA ILE A 164 -7.46 6.08 5.53
C ILE A 164 -6.32 5.33 6.22
N HIS A 165 -6.47 4.94 7.48
CA HIS A 165 -5.46 4.16 8.21
C HIS A 165 -5.14 2.84 7.49
N SER A 166 -6.17 2.11 7.02
CA SER A 166 -5.96 0.87 6.27
C SER A 166 -5.22 1.09 4.94
N LEU A 167 -5.45 2.21 4.26
CA LEU A 167 -4.71 2.57 3.05
C LEU A 167 -3.26 2.96 3.36
N GLU A 168 -3.03 3.71 4.43
CA GLU A 168 -1.70 4.07 4.90
C GLU A 168 -0.86 2.85 5.27
N GLU A 169 -1.44 1.88 5.99
CA GLU A 169 -0.78 0.59 6.30
C GLU A 169 -0.42 -0.17 5.03
N LYS A 170 -1.33 -0.28 4.06
CA LYS A 170 -1.04 -0.91 2.76
C LYS A 170 0.07 -0.19 2.00
N HIS A 171 0.09 1.14 2.04
CA HIS A 171 1.16 1.93 1.44
C HIS A 171 2.50 1.74 2.14
N GLN A 172 2.50 1.66 3.47
CA GLN A 172 3.68 1.39 4.27
C GLN A 172 4.26 0.00 3.94
N HIS A 173 3.42 -1.04 3.92
CA HIS A 173 3.86 -2.38 3.52
C HIS A 173 4.37 -2.44 2.07
N ALA A 174 3.76 -1.71 1.14
CA ALA A 174 4.25 -1.62 -0.22
C ALA A 174 5.64 -0.95 -0.30
N ARG A 175 5.90 0.06 0.54
CA ARG A 175 7.23 0.70 0.65
C ARG A 175 8.26 -0.26 1.24
N GLU A 176 7.94 -0.91 2.34
CA GLU A 176 8.80 -1.91 2.99
C GLU A 176 9.15 -3.05 2.01
N ALA A 177 8.15 -3.59 1.29
CA ALA A 177 8.38 -4.62 0.28
C ALA A 177 9.32 -4.14 -0.86
N LEU A 178 9.18 -2.90 -1.31
CA LEU A 178 10.07 -2.31 -2.31
C LEU A 178 11.49 -2.09 -1.77
N GLU A 179 11.64 -1.70 -0.50
CA GLU A 179 12.94 -1.57 0.15
C GLU A 179 13.62 -2.93 0.29
N HIS A 180 12.89 -3.96 0.73
CA HIS A 180 13.41 -5.33 0.76
C HIS A 180 13.83 -5.82 -0.62
N TYR A 181 13.02 -5.57 -1.66
CA TYR A 181 13.38 -5.93 -3.04
C TYR A 181 14.64 -5.19 -3.53
N ARG A 182 14.75 -3.88 -3.26
CA ARG A 182 15.94 -3.09 -3.61
C ARG A 182 17.19 -3.59 -2.89
N ASN A 183 17.08 -3.89 -1.60
CA ASN A 183 18.18 -4.44 -0.81
C ASN A 183 18.58 -5.83 -1.31
N SER A 184 17.61 -6.70 -1.61
CA SER A 184 17.88 -8.03 -2.17
C SER A 184 18.60 -7.97 -3.52
N ILE A 185 18.17 -7.09 -4.44
CA ILE A 185 18.89 -6.87 -5.71
C ILE A 185 20.30 -6.37 -5.46
N ARG A 186 20.47 -5.43 -4.53
CA ARG A 186 21.78 -4.89 -4.20
C ARG A 186 22.71 -5.98 -3.66
N GLU A 187 22.24 -6.79 -2.72
CA GLU A 187 22.98 -7.93 -2.18
C GLU A 187 23.31 -8.95 -3.27
N GLN A 188 22.39 -9.24 -4.19
CA GLN A 188 22.65 -10.13 -5.31
C GLN A 188 23.78 -9.59 -6.20
N ARG A 189 23.73 -8.30 -6.55
CA ARG A 189 24.79 -7.67 -7.36
C ARG A 189 26.13 -7.65 -6.64
N GLU A 190 26.14 -7.37 -5.34
CA GLU A 190 27.36 -7.40 -4.52
C GLU A 190 27.96 -8.81 -4.47
N GLN A 191 27.14 -9.86 -4.34
CA GLN A 191 27.60 -11.25 -4.40
C GLN A 191 28.14 -11.64 -5.78
N GLU A 192 27.46 -11.25 -6.86
CA GLU A 192 27.92 -11.48 -8.22
C GLU A 192 29.25 -10.77 -8.48
N GLN A 193 29.39 -9.52 -8.02
CA GLN A 193 30.64 -8.77 -8.11
C GLN A 193 31.78 -9.45 -7.34
N GLN A 194 31.55 -9.91 -6.11
CA GLN A 194 32.56 -10.65 -5.33
C GLN A 194 32.98 -11.95 -6.02
N ARG A 195 32.04 -12.69 -6.63
CA ARG A 195 32.35 -13.90 -7.41
C ARG A 195 33.20 -13.57 -8.64
N HIS A 196 32.85 -12.52 -9.38
CA HIS A 196 33.62 -12.08 -10.54
C HIS A 196 35.01 -11.60 -10.16
N GLU A 197 35.15 -10.83 -9.07
CA GLU A 197 36.45 -10.41 -8.54
C GLU A 197 37.31 -11.63 -8.16
N GLY A 198 36.72 -12.65 -7.53
CA GLY A 198 37.39 -13.91 -7.23
C GLY A 198 37.87 -14.65 -8.49
N GLN A 199 37.03 -14.76 -9.53
CA GLN A 199 37.39 -15.37 -10.82
C GLN A 199 38.54 -14.62 -11.50
N VAL A 200 38.49 -13.28 -11.50
CA VAL A 200 39.56 -12.44 -12.07
C VAL A 200 40.86 -12.64 -11.32
N GLN A 201 40.85 -12.70 -9.99
CA GLN A 201 42.04 -12.98 -9.19
C GLN A 201 42.62 -14.37 -9.48
N GLN A 202 41.77 -15.40 -9.62
CA GLN A 202 42.21 -16.74 -9.99
C GLN A 202 42.88 -16.75 -11.37
N LEU A 203 42.24 -16.15 -12.39
CA LEU A 203 42.81 -16.06 -13.73
C LEU A 203 44.12 -15.25 -13.74
N GLN A 204 44.23 -14.20 -12.94
CA GLN A 204 45.49 -13.46 -12.78
C GLN A 204 46.60 -14.33 -12.18
N MET A 205 46.28 -15.20 -11.23
CA MET A 205 47.24 -16.15 -10.64
C MET A 205 47.66 -17.21 -11.66
N GLU A 206 46.72 -17.80 -12.38
CA GLU A 206 46.99 -18.78 -13.46
C GLU A 206 47.84 -18.15 -14.57
N LEU A 207 47.56 -16.90 -14.96
CA LEU A 207 48.36 -16.16 -15.93
C LEU A 207 49.80 -15.96 -15.45
N ARG A 208 49.99 -15.56 -14.18
CA ARG A 208 51.33 -15.41 -13.59
C ARG A 208 52.06 -16.76 -13.55
N GLN A 209 51.38 -17.83 -13.19
CA GLN A 209 51.96 -19.17 -13.17
C GLN A 209 52.36 -19.63 -14.57
N ALA A 210 51.52 -19.40 -15.59
CA ALA A 210 51.83 -19.71 -16.98
C ALA A 210 53.01 -18.88 -17.49
N GLN A 211 53.07 -17.58 -17.15
CA GLN A 211 54.21 -16.71 -17.48
C GLN A 211 55.52 -17.20 -16.86
N GLN A 212 55.49 -17.60 -15.58
CA GLN A 212 56.65 -18.22 -14.91
C GLN A 212 57.06 -19.53 -15.60
N GLY A 213 56.10 -20.37 -15.99
CA GLY A 213 56.34 -21.58 -16.76
C GLY A 213 57.02 -21.31 -18.11
N ILE A 214 56.55 -20.30 -18.84
CA ILE A 214 57.16 -19.86 -20.10
C ILE A 214 58.59 -19.35 -19.86
N ALA A 215 58.83 -18.57 -18.81
CA ALA A 215 60.16 -18.08 -18.48
C ALA A 215 61.14 -19.22 -18.20
N MET A 216 60.75 -20.23 -17.41
CA MET A 216 61.57 -21.42 -17.17
C MET A 216 61.85 -22.19 -18.47
N ARG A 217 60.85 -22.38 -19.34
CA ARG A 217 61.06 -23.02 -20.66
C ARG A 217 61.98 -22.22 -21.57
N GLN A 218 61.91 -20.89 -21.53
CA GLN A 218 62.85 -20.04 -22.26
C GLN A 218 64.27 -20.21 -21.73
N GLU A 219 64.46 -20.26 -20.41
CA GLU A 219 65.76 -20.57 -19.80
C GLU A 219 66.28 -21.94 -20.26
N ASP A 220 65.47 -22.99 -20.21
CA ASP A 220 65.82 -24.34 -20.73
C ASP A 220 66.27 -24.29 -22.20
N ILE A 221 65.50 -23.60 -23.07
CA ILE A 221 65.84 -23.44 -24.49
C ILE A 221 67.17 -22.71 -24.65
N THR A 222 67.43 -21.66 -23.87
CA THR A 222 68.71 -20.95 -23.94
C THR A 222 69.88 -21.81 -23.49
N GLN A 223 69.70 -22.66 -22.47
CA GLN A 223 70.72 -23.62 -22.04
C GLN A 223 71.00 -24.66 -23.12
N LEU A 224 69.95 -25.28 -23.69
CA LEU A 224 70.08 -26.24 -24.78
C LEU A 224 70.74 -25.63 -26.02
N ASN A 225 70.44 -24.38 -26.37
CA ASN A 225 71.10 -23.69 -27.48
C ASN A 225 72.60 -23.50 -27.21
N ARG A 226 72.99 -23.12 -25.99
CA ARG A 226 74.41 -23.01 -25.62
C ARG A 226 75.12 -24.36 -25.67
N ASP A 227 74.48 -25.43 -25.21
CA ASP A 227 75.06 -26.77 -25.27
C ASP A 227 75.15 -27.29 -26.71
N ASN A 228 74.16 -27.00 -27.57
CA ASN A 228 74.23 -27.26 -29.01
C ASN A 228 75.39 -26.50 -29.67
N GLU A 229 75.59 -25.23 -29.34
CA GLU A 229 76.73 -24.45 -29.84
C GLU A 229 78.07 -25.06 -29.41
N ARG A 230 78.19 -25.51 -28.15
CA ARG A 230 79.37 -26.21 -27.64
C ARG A 230 79.62 -27.51 -28.39
N LEU A 231 78.60 -28.37 -28.53
CA LEU A 231 78.69 -29.62 -29.27
C LEU A 231 79.05 -29.40 -30.75
N LEU A 232 78.51 -28.34 -31.39
CA LEU A 232 78.89 -27.97 -32.75
C LEU A 232 80.36 -27.54 -32.84
N ALA A 233 80.87 -26.82 -31.84
CA ALA A 233 82.29 -26.44 -31.78
C ALA A 233 83.19 -27.67 -31.60
N GLU A 234 82.82 -28.61 -30.71
CA GLU A 234 83.51 -29.89 -30.52
C GLU A 234 83.44 -30.77 -31.78
N ASN A 235 82.30 -30.80 -32.47
CA ASN A 235 82.15 -31.52 -33.73
C ASN A 235 83.08 -30.91 -34.81
N ARG A 236 83.15 -29.58 -34.89
CA ARG A 236 84.09 -28.89 -35.79
C ARG A 236 85.55 -29.18 -35.44
N SER A 237 85.93 -29.24 -34.16
CA SER A 237 87.31 -29.58 -33.76
C SER A 237 87.64 -31.04 -34.07
N THR A 238 86.76 -31.98 -33.72
CA THR A 238 86.93 -33.40 -34.04
C THR A 238 86.97 -33.67 -35.55
N LEU A 239 86.18 -32.94 -36.35
CA LEU A 239 86.27 -32.99 -37.82
C LEU A 239 87.63 -32.50 -38.31
N ARG A 240 88.20 -31.43 -37.75
CA ARG A 240 89.55 -30.96 -38.10
C ARG A 240 90.60 -32.02 -37.74
N GLU A 241 90.56 -32.55 -36.52
CA GLU A 241 91.46 -33.64 -36.10
C GLU A 241 91.34 -34.87 -37.00
N LEU A 242 90.12 -35.21 -37.44
CA LEU A 242 89.88 -36.30 -38.39
C LEU A 242 90.51 -36.00 -39.75
N HIS A 243 90.42 -34.77 -40.25
CA HIS A 243 91.06 -34.38 -41.51
C HIS A 243 92.58 -34.42 -41.40
N GLU A 244 93.15 -33.88 -40.32
CA GLU A 244 94.59 -33.97 -40.04
C GLU A 244 95.07 -35.43 -39.98
N ARG A 245 94.31 -36.30 -39.30
CA ARG A 245 94.62 -37.75 -39.27
C ARG A 245 94.51 -38.40 -40.64
N LYS A 246 93.51 -38.04 -41.46
CA LYS A 246 93.40 -38.53 -42.84
C LYS A 246 94.57 -38.08 -43.70
N ASP A 247 95.01 -36.83 -43.56
CA ASP A 247 96.16 -36.29 -44.29
C ASP A 247 97.45 -36.99 -43.88
N LEU A 248 97.67 -37.21 -42.59
CA LEU A 248 98.79 -38.02 -42.08
C LEU A 248 98.72 -39.47 -42.59
N LEU A 249 97.53 -40.08 -42.62
CA LEU A 249 97.35 -41.41 -43.17
C LEU A 249 97.65 -41.45 -44.67
N ASN A 250 97.22 -40.45 -45.43
CA ASN A 250 97.54 -40.34 -46.85
C ASN A 250 99.05 -40.16 -47.07
N GLN A 251 99.71 -39.29 -46.29
CA GLN A 251 101.16 -39.09 -46.35
C GLN A 251 101.94 -40.36 -45.99
N THR A 252 101.54 -41.07 -44.93
CA THR A 252 102.18 -42.33 -44.56
C THR A 252 101.90 -43.43 -45.59
N THR A 253 100.73 -43.45 -46.21
CA THR A 253 100.39 -44.37 -47.31
C THR A 253 101.22 -44.07 -48.56
N THR A 254 101.41 -42.80 -48.93
CA THR A 254 102.27 -42.44 -50.08
C THR A 254 103.74 -42.74 -49.79
N GLN A 255 104.22 -42.49 -48.55
CA GLN A 255 105.56 -42.90 -48.13
C GLN A 255 105.73 -44.43 -48.16
N ALA A 256 104.74 -45.20 -47.68
CA ALA A 256 104.76 -46.65 -47.72
C ALA A 256 104.75 -47.18 -49.16
N ALA A 257 103.97 -46.56 -50.06
CA ALA A 257 103.98 -46.88 -51.48
C ALA A 257 105.34 -46.58 -52.12
N ALA A 258 105.95 -45.43 -51.83
CA ALA A 258 107.29 -45.08 -52.32
C ALA A 258 108.37 -46.05 -51.80
N LEU A 259 108.31 -46.45 -50.52
CA LEU A 259 109.20 -47.46 -49.96
C LEU A 259 108.95 -48.85 -50.59
N ALA A 260 107.70 -49.20 -50.87
CA ALA A 260 107.37 -50.45 -51.56
C ALA A 260 107.92 -50.45 -52.99
N GLU A 261 107.82 -49.34 -53.73
CA GLU A 261 108.46 -49.18 -55.05
C GLU A 261 109.99 -49.29 -54.96
N GLN A 262 110.62 -48.63 -53.98
CA GLN A 262 112.06 -48.78 -53.74
C GLN A 262 112.44 -50.22 -53.41
N GLN A 263 111.66 -50.92 -52.59
CA GLN A 263 111.88 -52.33 -52.28
C GLN A 263 111.69 -53.22 -53.52
N HIS A 264 110.68 -52.96 -54.34
CA HIS A 264 110.51 -53.63 -55.63
C HIS A 264 111.70 -53.39 -56.56
N HIS A 265 112.18 -52.16 -56.65
CA HIS A 265 113.36 -51.81 -57.44
C HIS A 265 114.63 -52.51 -56.92
N ALA A 266 114.83 -52.55 -55.60
CA ALA A 266 115.93 -53.29 -55.00
C ALA A 266 115.81 -54.80 -55.27
N ARG A 267 114.60 -55.37 -55.16
CA ARG A 267 114.34 -56.79 -55.47
C ARG A 267 114.62 -57.12 -56.94
N THR A 268 114.22 -56.26 -57.89
CA THR A 268 114.52 -56.48 -59.31
C THR A 268 116.02 -56.33 -59.60
N GLN A 269 116.71 -55.39 -58.96
CA GLN A 269 118.17 -55.30 -59.03
C GLN A 269 118.85 -56.56 -58.46
N CYS A 270 118.39 -57.06 -57.30
CA CYS A 270 118.88 -58.31 -56.73
C CYS A 270 118.63 -59.50 -57.66
N ALA A 271 117.43 -59.65 -58.22
CA ALA A 271 117.11 -60.70 -59.18
C ALA A 271 118.01 -60.65 -60.42
N LEU A 272 118.31 -59.44 -60.92
CA LEU A 272 119.20 -59.24 -62.07
C LEU A 272 120.67 -59.55 -61.73
N LEU A 273 121.10 -59.29 -60.49
CA LEU A 273 122.41 -59.71 -59.98
C LEU A 273 122.48 -61.22 -59.76
N GLU A 274 121.41 -61.85 -59.27
CA GLU A 274 121.29 -63.30 -59.15
C GLU A 274 121.34 -63.99 -60.52
N GLU A 275 120.66 -63.44 -61.53
CA GLU A 275 120.75 -63.92 -62.91
C GLU A 275 122.17 -63.79 -63.47
N ARG A 276 122.84 -62.65 -63.25
CA ARG A 276 124.27 -62.46 -63.61
C ARG A 276 125.20 -63.41 -62.86
N LEU A 277 124.92 -63.70 -61.58
CA LEU A 277 125.68 -64.68 -60.81
C LEU A 277 125.44 -66.09 -61.35
N GLY A 278 124.21 -66.42 -61.72
CA GLY A 278 123.85 -67.67 -62.40
C GLY A 278 124.61 -67.84 -63.71
N SER A 279 124.62 -66.82 -64.57
CA SER A 279 125.36 -66.86 -65.83
C SER A 279 126.87 -66.97 -65.62
N LEU A 280 127.44 -66.25 -64.65
CA LEU A 280 128.87 -66.37 -64.29
C LEU A 280 129.21 -67.76 -63.69
N GLN A 281 128.28 -68.35 -62.94
CA GLN A 281 128.44 -69.72 -62.43
C GLN A 281 128.36 -70.75 -63.56
N GLU A 282 127.45 -70.58 -64.52
CA GLU A 282 127.38 -71.38 -65.74
C GLU A 282 128.68 -71.24 -66.55
N GLU A 283 129.17 -70.02 -66.78
CA GLU A 283 130.47 -69.75 -67.42
C GLU A 283 131.63 -70.38 -66.64
N SER A 284 131.62 -70.33 -65.31
CA SER A 284 132.62 -71.03 -64.49
C SER A 284 132.52 -72.55 -64.62
N SER A 285 131.30 -73.09 -64.73
CA SER A 285 131.07 -74.52 -64.91
C SER A 285 131.51 -75.01 -66.28
N THR A 286 131.26 -74.24 -67.34
CA THR A 286 131.71 -74.55 -68.71
C THR A 286 133.23 -74.41 -68.82
N LEU A 287 133.84 -73.41 -68.18
CA LEU A 287 135.30 -73.32 -68.06
C LEU A 287 135.90 -74.50 -67.29
N LYS A 288 135.26 -74.94 -66.21
CA LYS A 288 135.68 -76.15 -65.47
C LYS A 288 135.54 -77.40 -66.33
N GLN A 289 134.45 -77.54 -67.09
CA GLN A 289 134.26 -78.65 -68.03
C GLN A 289 135.33 -78.63 -69.13
N ALA A 290 135.59 -77.48 -69.74
CA ALA A 290 136.69 -77.31 -70.70
C ALA A 290 138.06 -77.64 -70.08
N MET A 291 138.30 -77.26 -68.82
CA MET A 291 139.52 -77.61 -68.10
C MET A 291 139.64 -79.13 -67.86
N THR A 292 138.52 -79.81 -67.57
CA THR A 292 138.50 -81.27 -67.45
C THR A 292 138.71 -81.96 -68.80
N GLU A 293 138.15 -81.44 -69.88
CA GLU A 293 138.36 -81.94 -71.24
C GLU A 293 139.83 -81.77 -71.65
N VAL A 294 140.44 -80.61 -71.40
CA VAL A 294 141.88 -80.38 -71.64
C VAL A 294 142.74 -81.30 -70.77
N ARG A 295 142.34 -81.58 -69.52
CA ARG A 295 143.02 -82.59 -68.68
C ARG A 295 142.88 -84.00 -69.25
N GLN A 296 141.70 -84.38 -69.73
CA GLN A 296 141.47 -85.68 -70.36
C GLN A 296 142.23 -85.82 -71.69
N GLN A 297 142.29 -84.75 -72.49
CA GLN A 297 143.12 -84.68 -73.70
C GLN A 297 144.61 -84.79 -73.37
N ASN A 298 145.11 -84.12 -72.34
CA ASN A 298 146.48 -84.30 -71.85
C ASN A 298 146.73 -85.74 -71.39
N ARG A 299 145.81 -86.34 -70.64
CA ARG A 299 145.89 -87.75 -70.22
C ARG A 299 145.91 -88.71 -71.42
N MET A 300 145.14 -88.40 -72.47
CA MET A 300 145.10 -89.18 -73.71
C MET A 300 146.40 -89.02 -74.51
N LEU A 301 146.97 -87.82 -74.56
CA LEU A 301 148.27 -87.55 -75.17
C LEU A 301 149.41 -88.25 -74.41
N GLU A 302 149.39 -88.24 -73.07
CA GLU A 302 150.31 -89.03 -72.24
C GLU A 302 150.19 -90.55 -72.53
N LEU A 303 148.96 -91.05 -72.69
CA LEU A 303 148.70 -92.45 -73.08
C LEU A 303 149.17 -92.78 -74.52
N LEU A 304 149.11 -91.82 -75.43
CA LEU A 304 149.63 -91.97 -76.80
C LEU A 304 151.16 -91.91 -76.84
N LEU A 305 151.77 -91.07 -76.00
CA LEU A 305 153.23 -90.98 -75.85
C LEU A 305 153.81 -92.28 -75.30
N THR A 306 153.22 -92.80 -74.21
CA THR A 306 153.61 -94.09 -73.63
C THR A 306 153.40 -95.27 -74.58
N LYS A 307 152.32 -95.26 -75.40
CA LYS A 307 152.11 -96.25 -76.47
C LYS A 307 153.12 -96.13 -77.63
N LYS A 308 153.58 -94.91 -77.95
CA LYS A 308 154.60 -94.69 -78.99
C LYS A 308 156.00 -95.05 -78.50
N GLU A 309 156.30 -94.82 -77.23
CA GLU A 309 157.53 -95.29 -76.57
C GLU A 309 157.59 -96.83 -76.53
N ALA A 310 156.49 -97.50 -76.17
CA ALA A 310 156.39 -98.97 -76.21
C ALA A 310 156.43 -99.58 -77.63
N ALA A 311 156.09 -98.81 -78.67
CA ALA A 311 156.18 -99.25 -80.07
C ALA A 311 157.61 -99.15 -80.64
N LEU A 312 158.46 -98.27 -80.09
CA LEU A 312 159.87 -98.17 -80.45
C LEU A 312 160.71 -99.28 -79.80
N GLU A 313 160.35 -99.75 -78.60
CA GLU A 313 161.00 -100.90 -77.95
C GLU A 313 160.68 -102.26 -78.63
N ASN A 314 159.55 -102.37 -79.34
CA ASN A 314 159.12 -103.63 -79.96
C ASN A 314 159.62 -103.85 -81.41
N LEU A 315 160.22 -102.85 -82.06
CA LEU A 315 160.78 -102.97 -83.42
C LEU A 315 162.29 -103.25 -83.45
N GLN A 316 162.95 -103.27 -82.28
CA GLN A 316 164.38 -103.55 -82.15
C GLN A 316 164.73 -105.02 -81.81
N ASN A 317 163.76 -105.91 -81.58
CA ASN A 317 164.00 -107.26 -81.05
C ASN A 317 163.53 -108.41 -81.96
N GLY A 318 163.93 -108.42 -83.23
CA GLY A 318 163.71 -109.56 -84.12
C GLY A 318 164.60 -109.59 -85.36
N LEU A 319 165.86 -110.04 -85.23
CA LEU A 319 166.68 -110.83 -86.18
C LEU A 319 168.16 -110.92 -85.67
N ILE A 320 168.50 -111.69 -84.61
CA ILE A 320 168.97 -113.10 -84.46
C ILE A 320 170.41 -113.14 -83.85
N GLN A 321 170.63 -114.08 -82.92
CA GLN A 321 171.84 -114.94 -82.81
C GLN A 321 172.51 -115.26 -84.18
N PRO A 322 173.78 -115.72 -84.22
CA PRO A 322 174.62 -116.08 -83.09
C PRO A 322 175.44 -114.87 -82.64
N ASP A 323 175.29 -114.50 -81.37
CA ASP A 323 176.01 -115.04 -80.22
C ASP A 323 177.37 -114.36 -80.03
N LYS A 324 177.42 -113.55 -78.95
CA LYS A 324 178.58 -113.05 -78.18
C LYS A 324 179.77 -112.51 -79.01
N PRO A 325 180.27 -111.29 -78.72
CA PRO A 325 180.91 -111.06 -77.41
C PRO A 325 180.98 -109.59 -76.91
N THR A 326 181.59 -109.45 -75.73
CA THR A 326 182.46 -108.34 -75.27
C THR A 326 181.86 -107.01 -74.78
N THR A 327 181.61 -107.01 -73.46
CA THR A 327 181.95 -105.97 -72.48
C THR A 327 183.21 -105.15 -72.77
N PRO A 328 183.18 -103.84 -72.45
CA PRO A 328 184.10 -103.30 -71.42
C PRO A 328 183.37 -102.32 -70.48
N ARG A 329 183.52 -102.38 -69.15
CA ARG A 329 184.71 -102.05 -68.35
C ARG A 329 185.08 -100.56 -68.45
N ASN A 330 184.50 -99.75 -67.56
CA ASN A 330 185.19 -98.78 -66.72
C ASN A 330 184.14 -98.04 -65.87
N LYS A 331 184.22 -98.08 -64.54
CA LYS A 331 185.09 -97.26 -63.66
C LYS A 331 184.58 -95.81 -63.53
N PRO A 332 184.96 -95.09 -62.46
CA PRO A 332 184.02 -94.55 -61.48
C PRO A 332 184.21 -93.02 -61.35
N LYS A 333 183.74 -92.46 -60.22
CA LYS A 333 184.03 -91.11 -59.71
C LYS A 333 183.26 -89.99 -60.42
N GLY A 334 182.58 -89.10 -59.70
CA GLY A 334 182.36 -89.01 -58.27
C GLY A 334 181.80 -87.62 -57.97
N LYS A 335 180.68 -87.54 -57.26
CA LYS A 335 179.90 -86.29 -57.07
C LYS A 335 179.33 -85.67 -58.37
N ALA A 336 178.39 -84.75 -58.08
CA ALA A 336 177.80 -83.66 -58.85
C ALA A 336 176.65 -84.04 -59.79
#